data_AF-A0A7C0XUP2-F1
#
_entry.id   AF-A0A7C0XUP2-F1
#
_cell.length_a   1.000
_cell.length_b   1.000
_cell.length_c   1.000
_cell.angle_alpha   90.00
_cell.angle_beta   90.00
_cell.angle_gamma   90.00
#
_symmetry.space_group_name_H-M   'P 1'
#
loop_
_entity.id
_entity.type
_entity.pdbx_description
1 polymer ?
#
loop_
_entity_poly.entity_id
_entity_poly.type
_entity_poly.pdbx_seq_one_letter_code
_entity_poly.pdbx_strand_id
1 'polypeptide(L)'
;MKQKFEAIIKYIISGGNGDELFAKINIPCEFRTEEDENASVARNLNAAFLVLLSGESHSLYNDALHYMENFGSHPSWEKTVCFYNEGIRLISSEISNRCYDSRAFEKELNDLYLWVDRGGGEEAVEKLRRVFFPEGVLLNEDRENSIRELRKKRKIDITSLNPSAITNPAKEILFSSNILVTVPSASKGIEGLPVSLSLKKMLEEVVKEDQIYWYDHPVPVGVPPGNNEVLYGLEGLDRAVGFEKERGTISREDRVICVLSVSVTHKGLQGIVKEYIEDELKKEKNIRHLEVYVFTEADTVRMIEDVIIPAAGRYSGAKEYGPVYEVIGVDGEYGRHYSFLKAVSAFWQILVDPQIRGTFKIDLDQVFPQKELVAESGASAFEHLMTPLWGAEGVDSDGNDVELGMIAGALVNQKGIDKGLFTPDVCFPEGGTEADEIIFFSKLPQALSTEAEMMTRYTGDEYDGKESCIHRIHVTGGTNGITINALRKHRPFTPTFIGRAEDQAYILSVL
;
A
#
# COMPACT_ATOMS: atom_id res chain seq x y z
N MET A 1 -25.34 -19.09 -18.34
CA MET A 1 -24.14 -18.28 -18.03
C MET A 1 -23.18 -19.03 -17.12
N LYS A 2 -23.61 -19.45 -15.92
CA LYS A 2 -22.81 -20.29 -15.00
C LYS A 2 -22.02 -21.42 -15.70
N GLN A 3 -22.69 -22.30 -16.44
CA GLN A 3 -22.05 -23.42 -17.17
C GLN A 3 -20.99 -22.99 -18.19
N LYS A 4 -21.14 -21.82 -18.82
CA LYS A 4 -20.15 -21.30 -19.78
C LYS A 4 -18.90 -20.82 -19.06
N PHE A 5 -19.07 -20.12 -17.95
CA PHE A 5 -17.98 -19.71 -17.07
C PHE A 5 -17.24 -20.93 -16.49
N GLU A 6 -17.96 -21.91 -15.98
CA GLU A 6 -17.40 -23.18 -15.47
C GLU A 6 -16.53 -23.88 -16.53
N ALA A 7 -16.98 -23.94 -17.79
CA ALA A 7 -16.20 -24.50 -18.89
C ALA A 7 -14.91 -23.71 -19.19
N ILE A 8 -14.94 -22.39 -19.09
CA ILE A 8 -13.76 -21.53 -19.24
C ILE A 8 -12.75 -21.78 -18.11
N ILE A 9 -13.21 -21.84 -16.85
CA ILE A 9 -12.34 -22.15 -15.70
C ILE A 9 -11.73 -23.54 -15.86
N LYS A 10 -12.52 -24.54 -16.27
CA LYS A 10 -12.03 -25.89 -16.56
C LYS A 10 -10.89 -25.88 -17.58
N TYR A 11 -11.04 -25.13 -18.67
CA TYR A 11 -9.97 -24.99 -19.68
C TYR A 11 -8.70 -24.38 -19.10
N ILE A 12 -8.81 -23.35 -18.25
CA ILE A 12 -7.66 -22.69 -17.62
C ILE A 12 -6.88 -23.66 -16.73
N ILE A 13 -7.57 -24.47 -15.92
CA ILE A 13 -6.93 -25.30 -14.87
C ILE A 13 -6.55 -26.72 -15.31
N SER A 14 -7.16 -27.22 -16.40
CA SER A 14 -6.89 -28.56 -16.95
C SER A 14 -5.97 -28.55 -18.17
N GLY A 15 -5.78 -27.39 -18.82
CA GLY A 15 -5.09 -27.29 -20.11
C GLY A 15 -5.95 -27.75 -21.30
N GLY A 16 -5.53 -27.40 -22.52
CA GLY A 16 -6.11 -27.95 -23.74
C GLY A 16 -5.75 -29.43 -23.92
N ASN A 17 -6.38 -30.12 -24.88
CA ASN A 17 -6.13 -31.54 -25.20
C ASN A 17 -4.72 -31.84 -25.79
N GLY A 18 -3.67 -31.07 -25.44
CA GLY A 18 -2.30 -31.22 -25.92
C GLY A 18 -1.29 -31.03 -24.78
N ASP A 19 -0.11 -31.63 -24.94
CA ASP A 19 0.92 -31.83 -23.89
C ASP A 19 1.55 -30.55 -23.29
N GLU A 20 1.15 -29.34 -23.71
CA GLU A 20 1.59 -28.08 -23.10
C GLU A 20 0.46 -27.43 -22.27
N LEU A 21 0.67 -27.36 -20.95
CA LEU A 21 -0.24 -26.69 -20.02
C LEU A 21 -0.29 -25.20 -20.31
N PHE A 22 -1.45 -24.71 -20.77
CA PHE A 22 -1.65 -23.31 -21.15
C PHE A 22 -1.29 -22.31 -20.03
N ALA A 23 -1.72 -22.57 -18.79
CA ALA A 23 -1.41 -21.72 -17.65
C ALA A 23 -0.16 -22.17 -16.87
N LYS A 24 0.62 -23.14 -17.37
CA LYS A 24 1.70 -23.82 -16.61
C LYS A 24 1.26 -24.45 -15.27
N ILE A 25 -0.04 -24.45 -14.96
CA ILE A 25 -0.63 -25.07 -13.78
C ILE A 25 -1.32 -26.36 -14.19
N ASN A 26 -1.13 -27.43 -13.41
CA ASN A 26 -1.85 -28.69 -13.55
C ASN A 26 -2.54 -29.04 -12.23
N ILE A 27 -3.71 -28.44 -12.00
CA ILE A 27 -4.49 -28.66 -10.78
C ILE A 27 -4.79 -30.15 -10.55
N PRO A 28 -5.14 -30.96 -11.56
CA PRO A 28 -5.29 -32.40 -11.38
C PRO A 28 -4.06 -33.12 -10.81
N CYS A 29 -2.84 -32.71 -11.16
CA CYS A 29 -1.62 -33.28 -10.58
C CYS A 29 -1.25 -32.70 -9.21
N GLU A 30 -1.70 -31.48 -8.90
CA GLU A 30 -1.44 -30.82 -7.61
C GLU A 30 -2.39 -31.27 -6.52
N PHE A 31 -3.60 -31.71 -6.86
CA PHE A 31 -4.61 -32.17 -5.92
C PHE A 31 -4.30 -33.59 -5.40
N ARG A 32 -3.49 -33.66 -4.34
CA ARG A 32 -3.00 -34.89 -3.70
C ARG A 32 -3.50 -34.98 -2.28
N THR A 33 -4.72 -35.47 -2.12
CA THR A 33 -5.47 -35.48 -0.84
C THR A 33 -4.88 -36.37 0.24
N GLU A 34 -3.96 -37.26 -0.13
CA GLU A 34 -3.23 -38.15 0.76
C GLU A 34 -2.14 -37.45 1.59
N GLU A 35 -1.73 -36.24 1.20
CA GLU A 35 -0.74 -35.45 1.93
C GLU A 35 -1.43 -34.58 3.01
N ASP A 36 -0.96 -34.66 4.26
CA ASP A 36 -1.62 -34.07 5.45
C ASP A 36 -0.82 -32.96 6.14
N GLU A 37 0.39 -32.64 5.65
CA GLU A 37 1.15 -31.49 6.14
C GLU A 37 0.40 -30.18 5.87
N ASN A 38 0.51 -29.20 6.77
CA ASN A 38 -0.22 -27.93 6.65
C ASN A 38 -0.03 -27.23 5.28
N ALA A 39 1.18 -27.29 4.73
CA ALA A 39 1.46 -26.74 3.40
C ALA A 39 0.73 -27.51 2.29
N SER A 40 0.66 -28.84 2.40
CA SER A 40 -0.09 -29.70 1.46
C SER A 40 -1.60 -29.49 1.60
N VAL A 41 -2.12 -29.34 2.82
CA VAL A 41 -3.53 -29.00 3.04
C VAL A 41 -3.89 -27.66 2.38
N ALA A 42 -3.07 -26.62 2.59
CA ALA A 42 -3.27 -25.33 1.92
C ALA A 42 -3.28 -25.46 0.39
N ARG A 43 -2.30 -26.18 -0.19
CA ARG A 43 -2.24 -26.47 -1.63
C ARG A 43 -3.51 -27.19 -2.11
N ASN A 44 -3.94 -28.23 -1.40
CA ASN A 44 -5.10 -29.03 -1.78
C ASN A 44 -6.41 -28.23 -1.64
N LEU A 45 -6.54 -27.33 -0.66
CA LEU A 45 -7.69 -26.42 -0.56
C LEU A 45 -7.73 -25.43 -1.72
N ASN A 46 -6.58 -24.88 -2.15
CA ASN A 46 -6.49 -24.04 -3.36
C ASN A 46 -6.92 -24.81 -4.62
N ALA A 47 -6.42 -26.04 -4.79
CA ALA A 47 -6.77 -26.90 -5.90
C ALA A 47 -8.28 -27.26 -5.88
N ALA A 48 -8.82 -27.62 -4.72
CA ALA A 48 -10.24 -27.92 -4.56
C ALA A 48 -11.12 -26.71 -4.90
N PHE A 49 -10.75 -25.50 -4.45
CA PHE A 49 -11.44 -24.26 -4.79
C PHE A 49 -11.52 -24.07 -6.32
N LEU A 50 -10.41 -24.23 -7.04
CA LEU A 50 -10.37 -24.08 -8.49
C LEU A 50 -11.18 -25.16 -9.22
N VAL A 51 -11.11 -26.42 -8.76
CA VAL A 51 -11.91 -27.53 -9.28
C VAL A 51 -13.40 -27.26 -9.08
N LEU A 52 -13.82 -26.82 -7.90
CA LEU A 52 -15.23 -26.51 -7.62
C LEU A 52 -15.73 -25.31 -8.46
N LEU A 53 -14.88 -24.31 -8.69
CA LEU A 53 -15.18 -23.18 -9.57
C LEU A 53 -15.39 -23.60 -11.03
N SER A 54 -14.80 -24.73 -11.44
CA SER A 54 -14.99 -25.32 -12.78
C SER A 54 -16.26 -26.17 -12.94
N GLY A 55 -17.02 -26.35 -11.86
CA GLY A 55 -18.34 -26.99 -11.86
C GLY A 55 -18.33 -28.52 -11.92
N GLU A 56 -19.53 -29.11 -11.78
CA GLU A 56 -19.77 -30.56 -11.64
C GLU A 56 -19.26 -31.43 -12.80
N SER A 57 -18.97 -30.81 -13.95
CA SER A 57 -18.44 -31.50 -15.13
C SER A 57 -16.94 -31.85 -15.03
N HIS A 58 -16.25 -31.37 -14.00
CA HIS A 58 -14.84 -31.69 -13.75
C HIS A 58 -14.71 -33.06 -13.09
N SER A 59 -13.75 -33.88 -13.53
CA SER A 59 -13.59 -35.26 -13.05
C SER A 59 -13.33 -35.35 -11.54
N LEU A 60 -12.59 -34.38 -10.99
CA LEU A 60 -12.26 -34.27 -9.57
C LEU A 60 -13.30 -33.52 -8.72
N TYR A 61 -14.46 -33.14 -9.27
CA TYR A 61 -15.41 -32.28 -8.56
C TYR A 61 -15.89 -32.86 -7.22
N ASN A 62 -16.28 -34.14 -7.22
CA ASN A 62 -16.78 -34.80 -6.01
C ASN A 62 -15.68 -34.96 -4.95
N ASP A 63 -14.45 -35.24 -5.37
CA ASP A 63 -13.30 -35.38 -4.45
C ASP A 63 -12.94 -34.03 -3.84
N ALA A 64 -12.94 -32.95 -4.64
CA ALA A 64 -12.73 -31.59 -4.17
C ALA A 64 -13.82 -31.12 -3.20
N LEU A 65 -15.09 -31.43 -3.49
CA LEU A 65 -16.22 -31.12 -2.62
C LEU A 65 -16.07 -31.83 -1.27
N HIS A 66 -15.80 -33.13 -1.30
CA HIS A 66 -15.62 -33.92 -0.09
C HIS A 66 -14.41 -33.43 0.73
N TYR A 67 -13.32 -33.05 0.07
CA TYR A 67 -12.14 -32.48 0.74
C TYR A 67 -12.49 -31.17 1.47
N MET A 68 -13.19 -30.25 0.80
CA MET A 68 -13.66 -29.01 1.41
C MET A 68 -14.60 -29.25 2.59
N GLU A 69 -15.54 -30.18 2.47
CA GLU A 69 -16.45 -30.57 3.57
C GLU A 69 -15.70 -31.13 4.78
N ASN A 70 -14.69 -31.99 4.55
CA ASN A 70 -13.87 -32.56 5.62
C ASN A 70 -13.09 -31.49 6.41
N PHE A 71 -12.62 -30.43 5.73
CA PHE A 71 -11.92 -29.32 6.38
C PHE A 71 -12.85 -28.19 6.84
N GLY A 72 -14.13 -28.22 6.47
CA GLY A 72 -15.12 -27.20 6.83
C GLY A 72 -15.45 -27.15 8.32
N SER A 73 -15.11 -28.18 9.09
CA SER A 73 -15.19 -28.18 10.57
C SER A 73 -13.83 -28.37 11.24
N HIS A 74 -12.74 -28.26 10.48
CA HIS A 74 -11.40 -28.42 11.03
C HIS A 74 -10.96 -27.12 11.75
N PRO A 75 -10.53 -27.17 13.02
CA PRO A 75 -10.23 -25.95 13.80
C PRO A 75 -9.24 -24.98 13.13
N SER A 76 -8.25 -25.52 12.40
CA SER A 76 -7.23 -24.72 11.71
C SER A 76 -7.63 -24.24 10.31
N TRP A 77 -8.68 -24.80 9.69
CA TRP A 77 -8.98 -24.59 8.26
C TRP A 77 -10.41 -24.16 7.98
N GLU A 78 -11.31 -24.21 8.96
CA GLU A 78 -12.72 -23.80 8.83
C GLU A 78 -12.86 -22.41 8.20
N LYS A 79 -12.09 -21.42 8.69
CA LYS A 79 -12.13 -20.05 8.15
C LYS A 79 -11.74 -19.99 6.67
N THR A 80 -10.69 -20.72 6.29
CA THR A 80 -10.20 -20.80 4.91
C THR A 80 -11.23 -21.46 4.00
N VAL A 81 -11.84 -22.57 4.45
CA VAL A 81 -12.90 -23.25 3.70
C VAL A 81 -14.13 -22.36 3.54
N CYS A 82 -14.57 -21.69 4.61
CA CYS A 82 -15.66 -20.72 4.55
C CYS A 82 -15.37 -19.59 3.56
N PHE A 83 -14.15 -19.05 3.57
CA PHE A 83 -13.71 -18.02 2.63
C PHE A 83 -13.79 -18.52 1.17
N TYR A 84 -13.27 -19.71 0.86
CA TYR A 84 -13.34 -20.26 -0.49
C TYR A 84 -14.77 -20.59 -0.94
N ASN A 85 -15.59 -21.17 -0.07
CA ASN A 85 -17.00 -21.46 -0.39
C ASN A 85 -17.78 -20.18 -0.70
N GLU A 86 -17.56 -19.13 0.08
CA GLU A 86 -18.16 -17.83 -0.18
C GLU A 86 -17.63 -17.22 -1.48
N GLY A 87 -16.31 -17.34 -1.74
CA GLY A 87 -15.69 -16.91 -2.99
C GLY A 87 -16.32 -17.57 -4.22
N ILE A 88 -16.51 -18.91 -4.21
CA ILE A 88 -17.15 -19.64 -5.32
C ILE A 88 -18.55 -19.08 -5.61
N ARG A 89 -19.33 -18.83 -4.55
CA ARG A 89 -20.69 -18.29 -4.64
C ARG A 89 -20.69 -16.86 -5.18
N LEU A 90 -19.83 -16.00 -4.65
CA LEU A 90 -19.74 -14.59 -5.02
C LEU A 90 -19.27 -14.44 -6.47
N ILE A 91 -18.19 -15.11 -6.88
CA ILE A 91 -17.67 -15.07 -8.25
C ILE A 91 -18.74 -15.51 -9.26
N SER A 92 -19.41 -16.64 -8.99
CA SER A 92 -20.48 -17.13 -9.88
C SER A 92 -21.64 -16.14 -10.00
N SER A 93 -22.00 -15.48 -8.90
CA SER A 93 -23.06 -14.48 -8.85
C SER A 93 -22.64 -13.21 -9.60
N GLU A 94 -21.41 -12.75 -9.40
CA GLU A 94 -20.85 -11.56 -10.04
C GLU A 94 -20.79 -11.72 -11.56
N ILE A 95 -20.27 -12.83 -12.06
CA ILE A 95 -20.25 -13.12 -13.51
C ILE A 95 -21.67 -13.15 -14.08
N SER A 96 -22.60 -13.80 -13.38
CA SER A 96 -23.99 -13.90 -13.83
C SER A 96 -24.69 -12.53 -13.86
N ASN A 97 -24.51 -11.73 -12.81
CA ASN A 97 -25.06 -10.38 -12.72
C ASN A 97 -24.45 -9.47 -13.78
N ARG A 98 -23.13 -9.52 -13.99
CA ARG A 98 -22.45 -8.72 -15.00
C ARG A 98 -22.92 -9.03 -16.42
N CYS A 99 -23.21 -10.29 -16.73
CA CYS A 99 -23.81 -10.67 -18.01
C CYS A 99 -25.24 -10.10 -18.16
N TYR A 100 -26.02 -10.09 -17.09
CA TYR A 100 -27.36 -9.51 -17.10
C TYR A 100 -27.32 -7.99 -17.30
N ASP A 101 -26.36 -7.30 -16.65
CA ASP A 101 -26.24 -5.85 -16.68
C ASP A 101 -25.53 -5.31 -17.93
N SER A 102 -24.66 -6.11 -18.57
CA SER A 102 -23.84 -5.68 -19.71
C SER A 102 -23.88 -6.69 -20.85
N ARG A 103 -24.60 -6.31 -21.92
CA ARG A 103 -24.63 -7.07 -23.19
C ARG A 103 -23.24 -7.21 -23.82
N ALA A 104 -22.36 -6.22 -23.63
CA ALA A 104 -21.00 -6.27 -24.14
C ALA A 104 -20.20 -7.37 -23.42
N PHE A 105 -20.27 -7.42 -22.09
CA PHE A 105 -19.61 -8.47 -21.31
C PHE A 105 -20.19 -9.86 -21.60
N GLU A 106 -21.53 -9.98 -21.67
CA GLU A 106 -22.18 -11.24 -22.04
C GLU A 106 -21.67 -11.77 -23.39
N LYS A 107 -21.52 -10.88 -24.38
CA LYS A 107 -21.00 -11.23 -25.70
C LYS A 107 -19.55 -11.73 -25.60
N GLU A 108 -18.65 -10.98 -24.95
CA GLU A 108 -17.24 -11.38 -24.81
C GLU A 108 -17.10 -12.73 -24.09
N LEU A 109 -17.88 -12.98 -23.03
CA LEU A 109 -17.88 -14.26 -22.33
C LEU A 109 -18.40 -15.40 -23.21
N ASN A 110 -19.44 -15.16 -24.01
CA ASN A 110 -19.97 -16.15 -24.95
C ASN A 110 -18.97 -16.46 -26.07
N ASP A 111 -18.30 -15.45 -26.60
CA ASP A 111 -17.28 -15.59 -27.65
C ASP A 111 -16.08 -16.38 -27.11
N LEU A 112 -15.63 -16.09 -25.87
CA LEU A 112 -14.60 -16.85 -25.17
C LEU A 112 -15.02 -18.32 -24.96
N TYR A 113 -16.24 -18.57 -24.49
CA TYR A 113 -16.76 -19.92 -24.31
C TYR A 113 -16.77 -20.72 -25.62
N LEU A 114 -17.28 -20.13 -26.72
CA LEU A 114 -17.32 -20.80 -28.03
C LEU A 114 -15.92 -21.09 -28.57
N TRP A 115 -14.95 -20.24 -28.26
CA TRP A 115 -13.55 -20.46 -28.61
C TRP A 115 -12.94 -21.62 -27.79
N VAL A 116 -13.19 -21.67 -26.47
CA VAL A 116 -12.77 -22.77 -25.59
C VAL A 116 -13.38 -24.10 -26.05
N ASP A 117 -14.68 -24.11 -26.36
CA ASP A 117 -15.42 -25.32 -26.79
C ASP A 117 -14.86 -25.93 -28.10
N ARG A 118 -14.23 -25.11 -28.95
CA ARG A 118 -13.56 -25.55 -30.18
C ARG A 118 -12.13 -26.08 -29.97
N GLY A 119 -11.67 -26.17 -28.72
CA GLY A 119 -10.36 -26.68 -28.35
C GLY A 119 -9.31 -25.61 -28.05
N GLY A 120 -9.68 -24.33 -28.05
CA GLY A 120 -8.75 -23.21 -27.86
C GLY A 120 -7.72 -23.11 -29.00
N GLY A 121 -6.59 -22.43 -28.74
CA GLY A 121 -5.52 -22.25 -29.74
C GLY A 121 -4.57 -21.11 -29.38
N GLU A 122 -3.89 -20.56 -30.39
CA GLU A 122 -3.10 -19.33 -30.27
C GLU A 122 -3.97 -18.17 -29.76
N GLU A 123 -3.36 -17.13 -29.17
CA GLU A 123 -4.04 -15.94 -28.61
C GLU A 123 -4.88 -16.17 -27.33
N ALA A 124 -4.76 -17.34 -26.70
CA ALA A 124 -5.51 -17.70 -25.50
C ALA A 124 -5.44 -16.66 -24.36
N VAL A 125 -4.28 -16.04 -24.13
CA VAL A 125 -4.11 -14.97 -23.13
C VAL A 125 -4.95 -13.74 -23.46
N GLU A 126 -4.96 -13.31 -24.71
CA GLU A 126 -5.72 -12.14 -25.14
C GLU A 126 -7.22 -12.38 -25.00
N LYS A 127 -7.72 -13.55 -25.42
CA LYS A 127 -9.13 -13.93 -25.29
C LYS A 127 -9.59 -13.96 -23.85
N LEU A 128 -8.76 -14.47 -22.94
CA LEU A 128 -9.06 -14.48 -21.51
C LEU A 128 -9.07 -13.06 -20.93
N ARG A 129 -8.06 -12.25 -21.26
CA ARG A 129 -7.99 -10.86 -20.78
C ARG A 129 -9.14 -10.01 -21.30
N ARG A 130 -9.64 -10.19 -22.52
CA ARG A 130 -10.84 -9.46 -23.00
C ARG A 130 -12.05 -9.60 -22.08
N VAL A 131 -12.16 -10.71 -21.35
CA VAL A 131 -13.21 -10.95 -20.36
C VAL A 131 -12.79 -10.53 -18.95
N PHE A 132 -11.62 -10.99 -18.49
CA PHE A 132 -11.22 -10.86 -17.09
C PHE A 132 -10.36 -9.63 -16.77
N PHE A 133 -9.69 -9.06 -17.77
CA PHE A 133 -8.83 -7.88 -17.64
C PHE A 133 -8.75 -7.09 -18.97
N PRO A 134 -9.88 -6.51 -19.44
CA PRO A 134 -9.95 -5.92 -20.77
C PRO A 134 -8.98 -4.75 -20.97
N GLU A 135 -8.69 -4.00 -19.90
CA GLU A 135 -7.71 -2.91 -19.90
C GLU A 135 -6.31 -3.43 -20.24
N GLY A 136 -5.95 -4.64 -19.81
CA GLY A 136 -4.66 -5.27 -20.10
C GLY A 136 -4.42 -5.61 -21.56
N VAL A 137 -5.48 -5.76 -22.36
CA VAL A 137 -5.37 -6.02 -23.80
C VAL A 137 -4.83 -4.77 -24.51
N LEU A 138 -5.42 -3.60 -24.23
CA LEU A 138 -5.04 -2.33 -24.85
C LEU A 138 -3.60 -1.92 -24.51
N LEU A 139 -3.15 -2.20 -23.29
CA LEU A 139 -1.80 -1.84 -22.82
C LEU A 139 -0.68 -2.58 -23.55
N ASN A 140 -0.97 -3.76 -24.11
CA ASN A 140 0.00 -4.51 -24.89
C ASN A 140 0.14 -3.99 -26.33
N GLU A 141 -0.87 -3.30 -26.87
CA GLU A 141 -0.92 -2.89 -28.28
C GLU A 141 -0.25 -1.53 -28.53
N ASP A 142 -0.50 -0.52 -27.69
CA ASP A 142 0.03 0.84 -27.87
C ASP A 142 0.33 1.54 -26.54
N ARG A 143 1.53 1.22 -26.03
CA ARG A 143 2.04 1.66 -24.73
C ARG A 143 2.25 3.18 -24.66
N GLU A 144 2.87 3.76 -25.68
CA GLU A 144 3.13 5.20 -25.77
C GLU A 144 1.83 6.01 -25.84
N ASN A 145 0.85 5.54 -26.61
CA ASN A 145 -0.44 6.20 -26.65
C ASN A 145 -1.19 6.09 -25.32
N SER A 146 -1.14 4.92 -24.67
CA SER A 146 -1.75 4.72 -23.35
C SER A 146 -1.17 5.69 -22.31
N ILE A 147 0.15 5.89 -22.33
CA ILE A 147 0.84 6.85 -21.46
C ILE A 147 0.36 8.28 -21.73
N ARG A 148 0.30 8.69 -23.00
CA ARG A 148 -0.16 10.05 -23.39
C ARG A 148 -1.61 10.29 -22.99
N GLU A 149 -2.51 9.36 -23.30
CA GLU A 149 -3.93 9.49 -22.96
C GLU A 149 -4.15 9.51 -21.45
N LEU A 150 -3.40 8.70 -20.69
CA LEU A 150 -3.45 8.78 -19.24
C LEU A 150 -2.99 10.15 -18.74
N ARG A 151 -1.84 10.67 -19.20
CA ARG A 151 -1.36 12.01 -18.80
C ARG A 151 -2.36 13.11 -19.15
N LYS A 152 -3.01 13.03 -20.32
CA LYS A 152 -4.05 13.97 -20.73
C LYS A 152 -5.26 13.91 -19.80
N LYS A 153 -5.73 12.71 -19.45
CA LYS A 153 -6.78 12.50 -18.45
C LYS A 153 -6.37 12.98 -17.05
N ARG A 154 -5.07 12.92 -16.74
CA ARG A 154 -4.51 13.36 -15.47
C ARG A 154 -4.25 14.87 -15.41
N LYS A 155 -4.42 15.62 -16.51
CA LYS A 155 -4.06 17.03 -16.59
C LYS A 155 -4.95 17.88 -15.68
N ILE A 156 -4.32 18.77 -14.95
CA ILE A 156 -4.95 19.85 -14.20
C ILE A 156 -4.46 21.19 -14.77
N ASP A 157 -5.39 22.06 -15.13
CA ASP A 157 -5.10 23.46 -15.44
C ASP A 157 -5.24 24.29 -14.16
N ILE A 158 -4.18 24.99 -13.75
CA ILE A 158 -4.09 25.69 -12.47
C ILE A 158 -4.87 27.02 -12.56
N THR A 159 -5.80 27.22 -11.64
CA THR A 159 -6.62 28.44 -11.57
C THR A 159 -6.11 29.40 -10.49
N SER A 160 -5.58 28.88 -9.40
CA SER A 160 -4.96 29.68 -8.34
C SER A 160 -3.86 28.90 -7.63
N LEU A 161 -2.70 29.54 -7.45
CA LEU A 161 -1.64 29.03 -6.59
C LEU A 161 -2.03 29.11 -5.11
N ASN A 162 -1.42 28.27 -4.27
CA ASN A 162 -1.56 28.39 -2.82
C ASN A 162 -1.01 29.75 -2.36
N PRO A 163 -1.85 30.67 -1.85
CA PRO A 163 -1.42 32.01 -1.43
C PRO A 163 -0.54 31.96 -0.17
N SER A 164 -0.46 30.81 0.48
CA SER A 164 0.38 30.57 1.62
C SER A 164 1.11 29.25 1.35
N ALA A 165 2.09 29.24 0.46
CA ALA A 165 2.96 28.08 0.30
C ALA A 165 3.81 27.85 1.56
N ILE A 166 4.35 26.64 1.73
CA ILE A 166 5.34 26.36 2.79
C ILE A 166 6.61 27.16 2.50
N THR A 167 7.17 27.84 3.52
CA THR A 167 8.39 28.64 3.35
C THR A 167 9.57 28.14 4.15
N ASN A 168 9.34 27.46 5.26
CA ASN A 168 10.33 26.76 6.06
C ASN A 168 9.83 25.33 6.36
N PRO A 169 10.18 24.35 5.51
CA PRO A 169 9.75 22.96 5.69
C PRO A 169 10.13 22.37 7.05
N ALA A 170 11.23 22.81 7.68
CA ALA A 170 11.65 22.28 8.98
C ALA A 170 10.72 22.69 10.14
N LYS A 171 10.02 23.82 10.02
CA LYS A 171 9.10 24.35 11.04
C LYS A 171 7.64 24.19 10.68
N GLU A 172 7.32 24.19 9.39
CA GLU A 172 5.95 24.20 8.92
C GLU A 172 5.43 22.80 8.54
N ILE A 173 6.29 21.77 8.53
CA ILE A 173 5.89 20.40 8.20
C ILE A 173 6.15 19.48 9.39
N LEU A 174 5.10 18.75 9.81
CA LEU A 174 5.25 17.63 10.73
C LEU A 174 5.59 16.37 9.93
N PHE A 175 6.86 15.95 9.98
CA PHE A 175 7.24 14.68 9.38
C PHE A 175 6.72 13.53 10.22
N SER A 176 6.34 12.44 9.57
CA SER A 176 5.80 11.29 10.28
C SER A 176 6.17 9.97 9.63
N SER A 177 6.14 8.88 10.40
CA SER A 177 6.32 7.54 9.87
C SER A 177 5.69 6.48 10.78
N ASN A 178 5.42 5.30 10.23
CA ASN A 178 5.04 4.12 10.98
C ASN A 178 6.25 3.20 11.20
N ILE A 179 6.28 2.56 12.36
CA ILE A 179 7.23 1.52 12.71
C ILE A 179 6.43 0.28 13.06
N LEU A 180 6.82 -0.84 12.49
CA LEU A 180 6.19 -2.13 12.71
C LEU A 180 7.22 -3.00 13.43
N VAL A 181 6.93 -3.47 14.64
CA VAL A 181 7.87 -4.25 15.45
C VAL A 181 7.33 -5.66 15.70
N THR A 182 8.21 -6.64 15.55
CA THR A 182 7.89 -8.04 15.82
C THR A 182 8.89 -8.68 16.78
N VAL A 183 8.55 -9.86 17.27
CA VAL A 183 9.41 -10.66 18.13
C VAL A 183 10.73 -11.02 17.42
N PRO A 184 11.79 -11.34 18.17
CA PRO A 184 13.07 -11.73 17.59
C PRO A 184 12.93 -12.92 16.64
N SER A 185 13.79 -12.98 15.61
CA SER A 185 13.83 -14.13 14.70
C SER A 185 14.05 -15.43 15.48
N ALA A 186 13.24 -16.45 15.19
CA ALA A 186 13.33 -17.79 15.79
C ALA A 186 14.76 -18.38 15.72
N SER A 187 15.54 -17.99 14.71
CA SER A 187 16.91 -18.44 14.50
C SER A 187 17.96 -17.86 15.47
N LYS A 188 17.70 -16.69 16.08
CA LYS A 188 18.74 -15.94 16.80
C LYS A 188 18.78 -16.15 18.31
N GLY A 189 17.73 -16.74 18.91
CA GLY A 189 17.62 -16.92 20.36
C GLY A 189 17.62 -15.58 21.13
N ILE A 190 16.93 -15.53 22.28
CA ILE A 190 16.77 -14.27 23.04
C ILE A 190 18.06 -13.89 23.78
N GLU A 191 18.82 -14.88 24.25
CA GLU A 191 20.04 -14.67 25.05
C GLU A 191 21.13 -13.89 24.31
N GLY A 192 21.24 -14.05 22.99
CA GLY A 192 22.23 -13.37 22.16
C GLY A 192 21.88 -11.93 21.79
N LEU A 193 20.69 -11.44 22.13
CA LEU A 193 20.22 -10.13 21.66
C LEU A 193 20.95 -8.97 22.36
N PRO A 194 21.25 -7.87 21.63
CA PRO A 194 21.92 -6.69 22.16
C PRO A 194 20.96 -5.75 22.91
N VAL A 195 20.12 -6.32 23.78
CA VAL A 195 19.08 -5.62 24.55
C VAL A 195 19.25 -5.85 26.04
N SER A 196 18.60 -5.03 26.87
CA SER A 196 18.71 -5.10 28.33
C SER A 196 18.22 -6.45 28.89
N LEU A 197 18.75 -6.86 30.05
CA LEU A 197 18.35 -8.12 30.70
C LEU A 197 16.86 -8.12 31.11
N SER A 198 16.30 -6.95 31.46
CA SER A 198 14.87 -6.79 31.70
C SER A 198 14.07 -7.06 30.42
N LEU A 199 14.49 -6.51 29.28
CA LEU A 199 13.83 -6.72 28.00
C LEU A 199 13.87 -8.19 27.58
N LYS A 200 15.02 -8.87 27.75
CA LYS A 200 15.14 -10.32 27.45
C LYS A 200 14.11 -11.16 28.19
N LYS A 201 13.96 -10.95 29.51
CA LYS A 201 12.98 -11.68 30.32
C LYS A 201 11.54 -11.43 29.88
N MET A 202 11.22 -10.21 29.48
CA MET A 202 9.88 -9.91 28.96
C MET A 202 9.66 -10.61 27.62
N LEU A 203 10.65 -10.54 26.71
CA LEU A 203 10.59 -11.19 25.40
C LEU A 203 10.37 -12.70 25.49
N GLU A 204 10.91 -13.39 26.50
CA GLU A 204 10.71 -14.84 26.72
C GLU A 204 9.24 -15.23 26.91
N GLU A 205 8.43 -14.34 27.48
CA GLU A 205 6.99 -14.56 27.59
C GLU A 205 6.26 -14.14 26.31
N VAL A 206 6.66 -13.01 25.71
CA VAL A 206 6.02 -12.50 24.48
C VAL A 206 6.14 -13.48 23.30
N VAL A 207 7.28 -14.16 23.12
CA VAL A 207 7.44 -15.14 22.02
C VAL A 207 6.52 -16.35 22.12
N LYS A 208 5.87 -16.57 23.27
CA LYS A 208 4.88 -17.63 23.47
C LYS A 208 3.46 -17.18 23.15
N GLU A 209 3.24 -15.89 22.95
CA GLU A 209 1.94 -15.33 22.58
C GLU A 209 1.64 -15.62 21.11
N ASP A 210 0.35 -15.72 20.78
CA ASP A 210 -0.08 -15.75 19.40
C ASP A 210 0.11 -14.36 18.77
N GLN A 211 0.58 -14.35 17.51
CA GLN A 211 0.63 -13.14 16.71
C GLN A 211 -0.81 -12.66 16.42
N ILE A 212 -1.06 -11.37 16.63
CA ILE A 212 -2.39 -10.76 16.45
C ILE A 212 -2.49 -9.87 15.21
N TYR A 213 -1.37 -9.43 14.65
CA TYR A 213 -1.31 -8.60 13.44
C TYR A 213 -0.22 -9.07 12.47
N TRP A 214 -0.49 -8.96 11.17
CA TRP A 214 0.41 -9.34 10.09
C TRP A 214 0.82 -8.11 9.30
N TYR A 215 1.97 -7.57 9.66
CA TYR A 215 2.56 -6.45 8.97
C TYR A 215 3.49 -6.91 7.86
N ASP A 216 3.68 -6.00 6.91
CA ASP A 216 4.69 -6.13 5.89
C ASP A 216 6.04 -5.68 6.48
N HIS A 217 7.09 -6.45 6.26
CA HIS A 217 8.45 -6.14 6.74
C HIS A 217 8.58 -5.65 8.21
N PRO A 218 7.96 -6.31 9.23
CA PRO A 218 8.11 -5.85 10.59
C PRO A 218 9.55 -6.03 11.09
N VAL A 219 10.07 -5.01 11.78
CA VAL A 219 11.43 -4.98 12.34
C VAL A 219 11.51 -5.92 13.55
N PRO A 220 12.32 -7.00 13.50
CA PRO A 220 12.47 -7.89 14.64
C PRO A 220 13.25 -7.22 15.77
N VAL A 221 12.81 -7.40 17.01
CA VAL A 221 13.55 -6.90 18.19
C VAL A 221 14.97 -7.48 18.23
N GLY A 222 15.96 -6.59 18.41
CA GLY A 222 17.37 -6.95 18.47
C GLY A 222 18.01 -7.27 17.11
N VAL A 223 17.37 -6.86 16.01
CA VAL A 223 17.99 -6.84 14.69
C VAL A 223 19.25 -5.94 14.72
N PRO A 224 20.35 -6.32 14.02
CA PRO A 224 21.52 -5.45 13.94
C PRO A 224 21.19 -4.09 13.32
N PRO A 225 21.87 -2.99 13.73
CA PRO A 225 21.57 -1.65 13.22
C PRO A 225 21.54 -1.51 11.69
N GLY A 226 22.46 -2.17 10.99
CA GLY A 226 22.49 -2.14 9.51
C GLY A 226 21.29 -2.79 8.81
N ASN A 227 20.48 -3.55 9.54
CA ASN A 227 19.25 -4.17 9.06
C ASN A 227 18.02 -3.61 9.81
N ASN A 228 18.17 -2.51 10.55
CA ASN A 228 17.09 -1.84 11.26
C ASN A 228 16.57 -0.70 10.39
N GLU A 229 15.44 -0.93 9.73
CA GLU A 229 14.82 0.06 8.83
C GLU A 229 14.50 1.38 9.55
N VAL A 230 14.15 1.34 10.85
CA VAL A 230 13.92 2.56 11.63
C VAL A 230 15.15 3.44 11.66
N LEU A 231 16.31 2.85 11.94
CA LEU A 231 17.57 3.59 11.99
C LEU A 231 17.95 4.05 10.58
N TYR A 232 17.82 3.19 9.58
CA TYR A 232 18.13 3.52 8.19
C TYR A 232 17.34 4.74 7.68
N GLY A 233 16.01 4.73 7.84
CA GLY A 233 15.13 5.82 7.40
C GLY A 233 15.36 7.12 8.16
N LEU A 234 15.49 7.07 9.49
CA LEU A 234 15.75 8.26 10.30
C LEU A 234 17.13 8.86 10.04
N GLU A 235 18.16 8.04 9.86
CA GLU A 235 19.46 8.55 9.43
C GLU A 235 19.40 9.14 8.02
N GLY A 236 18.59 8.57 7.13
CA GLY A 236 18.31 9.13 5.81
C GLY A 236 17.69 10.52 5.88
N LEU A 237 16.65 10.69 6.70
CA LEU A 237 16.03 11.98 6.96
C LEU A 237 17.03 12.95 7.63
N ASP A 238 17.80 12.50 8.62
CA ASP A 238 18.80 13.35 9.29
C ASP A 238 19.84 13.89 8.32
N ARG A 239 20.40 13.02 7.45
CA ARG A 239 21.31 13.41 6.38
C ARG A 239 20.66 14.40 5.41
N ALA A 240 19.40 14.19 5.07
CA ALA A 240 18.64 15.11 4.22
C ALA A 240 18.55 16.49 4.89
N VAL A 241 18.21 16.57 6.18
CA VAL A 241 18.16 17.84 6.92
C VAL A 241 19.54 18.50 7.01
N GLY A 242 20.61 17.73 7.23
CA GLY A 242 21.98 18.24 7.19
C GLY A 242 22.32 18.89 5.85
N PHE A 243 21.94 18.25 4.74
CA PHE A 243 22.11 18.80 3.39
C PHE A 243 21.33 20.11 3.21
N GLU A 244 20.08 20.20 3.68
CA GLU A 244 19.27 21.42 3.58
C GLU A 244 19.88 22.60 4.36
N LYS A 245 20.51 22.32 5.51
CA LYS A 245 21.25 23.33 6.29
C LYS A 245 22.49 23.83 5.58
N GLU A 246 23.22 22.93 4.93
CA GLU A 246 24.40 23.29 4.13
C GLU A 246 24.01 24.11 2.90
N ARG A 247 22.91 23.73 2.25
CA ARG A 247 22.34 24.44 1.10
C ARG A 247 21.77 25.81 1.46
N GLY A 248 21.34 26.00 2.71
CA GLY A 248 20.72 27.23 3.20
C GLY A 248 19.21 27.31 3.00
N THR A 249 18.57 26.20 2.63
CA THR A 249 17.11 26.07 2.53
C THR A 249 16.44 26.28 3.89
N ILE A 250 17.08 25.78 4.95
CA ILE A 250 16.64 25.93 6.35
C ILE A 250 17.79 26.46 7.21
N SER A 251 17.48 26.98 8.40
CA SER A 251 18.52 27.49 9.30
C SER A 251 19.39 26.35 9.86
N ARG A 252 20.67 26.65 10.12
CA ARG A 252 21.60 25.71 10.77
C ARG A 252 21.12 25.23 12.15
N GLU A 253 20.38 26.09 12.84
CA GLU A 253 19.82 25.80 14.17
C GLU A 253 18.47 25.07 14.11
N ASP A 254 17.81 25.03 12.94
CA ASP A 254 16.50 24.39 12.82
C ASP A 254 16.62 22.87 13.07
N ARG A 255 15.61 22.29 13.70
CA ARG A 255 15.46 20.85 13.86
C ARG A 255 14.13 20.42 13.28
N VAL A 256 14.10 19.22 12.72
CA VAL A 256 12.89 18.67 12.10
C VAL A 256 12.19 17.75 13.08
N ILE A 257 10.90 17.99 13.31
CA ILE A 257 10.07 17.13 14.15
C ILE A 257 9.61 15.92 13.33
N CYS A 258 9.84 14.72 13.87
CA CYS A 258 9.38 13.47 13.29
C CYS A 258 8.53 12.69 14.31
N VAL A 259 7.27 12.43 13.98
CA VAL A 259 6.36 11.61 14.79
C VAL A 259 6.34 10.18 14.28
N LEU A 260 6.65 9.24 15.15
CA LEU A 260 6.67 7.81 14.88
C LEU A 260 5.47 7.13 15.53
N SER A 261 4.60 6.53 14.74
CA SER A 261 3.59 5.59 15.26
C SER A 261 4.19 4.19 15.34
N VAL A 262 4.13 3.55 16.50
CA VAL A 262 4.73 2.24 16.72
C VAL A 262 3.66 1.18 16.89
N SER A 263 3.59 0.27 15.91
CA SER A 263 2.71 -0.88 15.88
C SER A 263 3.46 -2.15 16.24
N VAL A 264 2.79 -3.10 16.86
CA VAL A 264 3.42 -4.37 17.27
C VAL A 264 2.63 -5.59 16.82
N THR A 265 3.30 -6.71 16.56
CA THR A 265 2.62 -7.94 16.11
C THR A 265 2.06 -8.78 17.26
N HIS A 266 2.53 -8.57 18.50
CA HIS A 266 2.12 -9.30 19.71
C HIS A 266 1.73 -8.32 20.81
N LYS A 267 0.72 -8.66 21.60
CA LYS A 267 0.20 -7.76 22.63
C LYS A 267 1.24 -7.42 23.69
N GLY A 268 2.04 -8.39 24.12
CA GLY A 268 3.08 -8.19 25.12
C GLY A 268 4.20 -7.24 24.69
N LEU A 269 4.39 -7.02 23.37
CA LEU A 269 5.34 -6.03 22.87
C LEU A 269 4.93 -4.58 23.20
N GLN A 270 3.63 -4.29 23.35
CA GLN A 270 3.14 -2.93 23.62
C GLN A 270 3.80 -2.30 24.85
N GLY A 271 4.06 -3.11 25.88
CA GLY A 271 4.65 -2.65 27.14
C GLY A 271 6.15 -2.35 27.07
N ILE A 272 6.83 -2.77 25.99
CA ILE A 272 8.29 -2.73 25.91
C ILE A 272 8.83 -2.01 24.68
N VAL A 273 8.02 -1.86 23.64
CA VAL A 273 8.48 -1.37 22.33
C VAL A 273 9.02 0.06 22.40
N LYS A 274 8.46 0.90 23.26
CA LYS A 274 8.91 2.29 23.43
C LYS A 274 10.33 2.35 23.99
N GLU A 275 10.59 1.64 25.09
CA GLU A 275 11.92 1.55 25.71
C GLU A 275 12.94 0.99 24.72
N TYR A 276 12.56 -0.06 23.99
CA TYR A 276 13.40 -0.64 22.95
C TYR A 276 13.78 0.37 21.86
N ILE A 277 12.81 1.06 21.26
CA ILE A 277 13.08 2.03 20.19
C ILE A 277 13.92 3.20 20.72
N GLU A 278 13.62 3.73 21.90
CA GLU A 278 14.43 4.79 22.51
C GLU A 278 15.88 4.35 22.75
N ASP A 279 16.09 3.12 23.20
CA ASP A 279 17.44 2.59 23.44
C ASP A 279 18.21 2.38 22.12
N GLU A 280 17.55 1.89 21.07
CA GLU A 280 18.17 1.80 19.73
C GLU A 280 18.55 3.18 19.21
N LEU A 281 17.67 4.17 19.33
CA LEU A 281 17.94 5.55 18.89
C LEU A 281 19.07 6.21 19.70
N LYS A 282 19.19 5.92 21.01
CA LYS A 282 20.27 6.45 21.86
C LYS A 282 21.63 5.84 21.56
N LYS A 283 21.68 4.60 21.06
CA LYS A 283 22.93 3.94 20.64
C LYS A 283 23.52 4.62 19.41
N GLU A 284 22.66 5.13 18.53
CA GLU A 284 23.09 5.78 17.29
C GLU A 284 23.48 7.25 17.49
N LYS A 285 24.69 7.60 17.08
CA LYS A 285 25.26 8.96 17.22
C LYS A 285 25.00 9.85 16.00
N ASN A 286 24.26 9.33 15.03
CA ASN A 286 24.12 9.92 13.71
C ASN A 286 22.87 10.81 13.59
N ILE A 287 21.87 10.67 14.46
CA ILE A 287 20.66 11.50 14.46
C ILE A 287 20.92 12.76 15.30
N ARG A 288 21.10 13.91 14.64
CA ARG A 288 21.51 15.19 15.27
C ARG A 288 20.60 16.36 14.94
N HIS A 289 19.81 16.22 13.89
CA HIS A 289 18.99 17.26 13.29
C HIS A 289 17.50 17.01 13.49
N LEU A 290 17.13 15.88 14.09
CA LEU A 290 15.74 15.48 14.31
C LEU A 290 15.32 15.59 15.78
N GLU A 291 14.04 15.90 15.98
CA GLU A 291 13.33 15.75 17.24
C GLU A 291 12.26 14.67 17.05
N VAL A 292 12.50 13.51 17.67
CA VAL A 292 11.72 12.31 17.42
C VAL A 292 10.74 12.07 18.56
N TYR A 293 9.45 11.90 18.22
CA TYR A 293 8.39 11.60 19.17
C TYR A 293 7.77 10.24 18.86
N VAL A 294 7.77 9.35 19.84
CA VAL A 294 7.29 7.97 19.69
C VAL A 294 5.90 7.82 20.31
N PHE A 295 4.92 7.40 19.52
CA PHE A 295 3.56 7.12 19.93
C PHE A 295 3.28 5.62 19.87
N THR A 296 3.02 5.04 21.02
CA THR A 296 2.49 3.67 21.16
C THR A 296 0.95 3.68 21.19
N GLU A 297 0.33 2.51 21.09
CA GLU A 297 -1.12 2.37 21.27
C GLU A 297 -1.60 2.96 22.60
N ALA A 298 -0.84 2.74 23.67
CA ALA A 298 -1.15 3.31 24.98
C ALA A 298 -1.07 4.85 24.99
N ASP A 299 -0.08 5.44 24.32
CA ASP A 299 0.03 6.90 24.19
C ASP A 299 -1.15 7.47 23.38
N THR A 300 -1.56 6.78 22.32
CA THR A 300 -2.70 7.18 21.47
C THR A 300 -4.03 7.06 22.20
N VAL A 301 -4.26 5.98 22.95
CA VAL A 301 -5.45 5.83 23.81
C VAL A 301 -5.52 6.97 24.83
N ARG A 302 -4.40 7.32 25.48
CA ARG A 302 -4.36 8.46 26.39
C ARG A 302 -4.66 9.78 25.69
N MET A 303 -4.14 10.01 24.48
CA MET A 303 -4.52 11.19 23.68
C MET A 303 -6.04 11.22 23.42
N ILE A 304 -6.64 10.07 23.12
CA ILE A 304 -8.09 9.96 22.91
C ILE A 304 -8.86 10.30 24.19
N GLU A 305 -8.52 9.67 25.30
CA GLU A 305 -9.22 9.79 26.59
C GLU A 305 -9.02 11.15 27.26
N ASP A 306 -7.79 11.66 27.26
CA ASP A 306 -7.41 12.87 28.00
C ASP A 306 -7.71 14.15 27.19
N VAL A 307 -7.75 14.06 25.85
CA VAL A 307 -7.84 15.25 24.97
C VAL A 307 -9.04 15.16 24.03
N ILE A 308 -9.12 14.14 23.17
CA ILE A 308 -10.09 14.10 22.06
C ILE A 308 -11.52 13.97 22.58
N ILE A 309 -11.78 13.01 23.47
CA ILE A 309 -13.12 12.75 24.02
C ILE A 309 -13.63 13.97 24.82
N PRO A 310 -12.86 14.56 25.76
CA PRO A 310 -13.30 15.77 26.45
C PRO A 310 -13.57 16.94 25.51
N ALA A 311 -12.71 17.14 24.49
CA ALA A 311 -12.91 18.19 23.50
C ALA A 311 -14.17 17.95 22.66
N ALA A 312 -14.38 16.73 22.18
CA ALA A 312 -15.59 16.37 21.42
C ALA A 312 -16.86 16.57 22.27
N GLY A 313 -16.87 16.09 23.52
CA GLY A 313 -17.99 16.32 24.43
C GLY A 313 -18.31 17.80 24.65
N ARG A 314 -17.28 18.64 24.75
CA ARG A 314 -17.43 20.10 24.97
C ARG A 314 -17.85 20.86 23.71
N TYR A 315 -17.25 20.55 22.56
CA TYR A 315 -17.34 21.38 21.35
C TYR A 315 -18.27 20.83 20.27
N SER A 316 -18.44 19.50 20.17
CA SER A 316 -19.37 18.88 19.21
C SER A 316 -20.63 18.29 19.86
N GLY A 317 -20.66 18.17 21.19
CA GLY A 317 -21.78 17.56 21.91
C GLY A 317 -21.91 16.05 21.68
N ALA A 318 -20.83 15.41 21.21
CA ALA A 318 -20.77 13.97 21.04
C ALA A 318 -21.08 13.24 22.34
N LYS A 319 -21.79 12.11 22.25
CA LYS A 319 -22.17 11.29 23.42
C LYS A 319 -21.64 9.86 23.32
N GLU A 320 -21.28 9.44 22.12
CA GLU A 320 -20.73 8.12 21.81
C GLU A 320 -19.33 8.29 21.24
N TYR A 321 -18.38 7.56 21.81
CA TYR A 321 -16.95 7.69 21.48
C TYR A 321 -16.31 6.37 21.07
N GLY A 322 -17.05 5.25 21.12
CA GLY A 322 -16.57 3.93 20.71
C GLY A 322 -15.89 3.92 19.33
N PRO A 323 -16.51 4.50 18.29
CA PRO A 323 -15.92 4.56 16.95
C PRO A 323 -14.57 5.28 16.86
N VAL A 324 -14.25 6.18 17.80
CA VAL A 324 -12.95 6.88 17.81
C VAL A 324 -11.81 5.90 18.04
N TYR A 325 -12.00 4.92 18.92
CA TYR A 325 -11.00 3.89 19.20
C TYR A 325 -10.79 2.96 18.01
N GLU A 326 -11.82 2.74 17.20
CA GLU A 326 -11.73 1.88 16.01
C GLU A 326 -10.96 2.57 14.88
N VAL A 327 -11.14 3.89 14.72
CA VAL A 327 -10.56 4.65 13.59
C VAL A 327 -9.19 5.25 13.91
N ILE A 328 -8.94 5.66 15.16
CA ILE A 328 -7.70 6.30 15.57
C ILE A 328 -6.92 5.36 16.47
N GLY A 329 -5.74 4.96 16.01
CA GLY A 329 -4.80 4.14 16.75
C GLY A 329 -3.57 3.77 15.93
N VAL A 330 -2.63 3.10 16.56
CA VAL A 330 -1.37 2.69 15.89
C VAL A 330 -1.25 1.19 15.76
N ASP A 331 -1.97 0.37 16.51
CA ASP A 331 -2.08 -1.07 16.24
C ASP A 331 -3.27 -1.38 15.30
N GLY A 332 -3.24 -2.46 14.53
CA GLY A 332 -4.37 -2.85 13.66
C GLY A 332 -4.00 -3.13 12.21
N GLU A 333 -4.96 -2.87 11.32
CA GLU A 333 -4.75 -2.85 9.86
C GLU A 333 -4.35 -1.45 9.39
N TYR A 334 -3.48 -1.34 8.38
CA TYR A 334 -2.80 -0.12 7.90
C TYR A 334 -3.68 1.14 7.83
N GLY A 335 -4.96 1.02 7.51
CA GLY A 335 -5.91 2.13 7.53
C GLY A 335 -6.05 2.87 8.86
N ARG A 336 -6.00 2.18 10.01
CA ARG A 336 -6.12 2.78 11.35
C ARG A 336 -4.88 3.65 11.69
N HIS A 337 -3.69 3.09 11.46
CA HIS A 337 -2.38 3.73 11.61
C HIS A 337 -2.28 4.98 10.74
N TYR A 338 -2.66 4.85 9.47
CA TYR A 338 -2.59 5.96 8.53
C TYR A 338 -3.51 7.11 8.93
N SER A 339 -4.73 6.77 9.38
CA SER A 339 -5.67 7.74 9.93
C SER A 339 -5.08 8.48 11.13
N PHE A 340 -4.40 7.79 12.05
CA PHE A 340 -3.67 8.42 13.15
C PHE A 340 -2.56 9.35 12.65
N LEU A 341 -1.68 8.89 11.75
CA LEU A 341 -0.53 9.65 11.25
C LEU A 341 -0.94 10.96 10.56
N LYS A 342 -2.11 11.00 9.92
CA LYS A 342 -2.64 12.24 9.36
C LYS A 342 -3.32 13.09 10.43
N ALA A 343 -4.16 12.49 11.29
CA ALA A 343 -4.90 13.20 12.31
C ALA A 343 -4.00 13.91 13.34
N VAL A 344 -2.89 13.28 13.76
CA VAL A 344 -1.97 13.83 14.77
C VAL A 344 -1.44 15.21 14.38
N SER A 345 -1.28 15.48 13.08
CA SER A 345 -0.81 16.78 12.58
C SER A 345 -1.79 17.93 12.85
N ALA A 346 -3.09 17.68 12.76
CA ALA A 346 -4.12 18.67 13.06
C ALA A 346 -4.16 19.01 14.56
N PHE A 347 -3.90 18.03 15.43
CA PHE A 347 -3.77 18.23 16.87
C PHE A 347 -2.47 18.95 17.23
N TRP A 348 -1.36 18.54 16.63
CA TRP A 348 -0.06 19.15 16.83
C TRP A 348 -0.09 20.65 16.53
N GLN A 349 -0.73 21.04 15.42
CA GLN A 349 -0.87 22.46 15.08
C GLN A 349 -1.59 23.27 16.18
N ILE A 350 -2.63 22.70 16.79
CA ILE A 350 -3.43 23.43 17.77
C ILE A 350 -2.77 23.45 19.15
N LEU A 351 -2.18 22.32 19.57
CA LEU A 351 -1.79 22.09 20.95
C LEU A 351 -0.30 22.26 21.21
N VAL A 352 0.53 22.13 20.18
CA VAL A 352 1.99 22.09 20.31
C VAL A 352 2.64 23.24 19.54
N ASP A 353 2.39 23.33 18.23
CA ASP A 353 3.04 24.34 17.38
C ASP A 353 2.11 24.86 16.27
N PRO A 354 1.57 26.09 16.39
CA PRO A 354 0.69 26.69 15.38
C PRO A 354 1.38 27.00 14.05
N GLN A 355 2.72 26.89 13.96
CA GLN A 355 3.45 27.07 12.70
C GLN A 355 3.33 25.88 11.75
N ILE A 356 2.89 24.71 12.23
CA ILE A 356 2.69 23.53 11.38
C ILE A 356 1.56 23.79 10.40
N ARG A 357 1.78 23.52 9.12
CA ARG A 357 0.88 23.82 8.00
C ARG A 357 0.66 22.64 7.07
N GLY A 358 1.52 21.64 7.14
CA GLY A 358 1.31 20.33 6.53
C GLY A 358 1.92 19.20 7.35
N THR A 359 1.63 17.99 6.93
CA THR A 359 2.34 16.78 7.38
C THR A 359 2.87 16.05 6.17
N PHE A 360 4.00 15.38 6.33
CA PHE A 360 4.62 14.56 5.29
C PHE A 360 5.08 13.22 5.90
N LYS A 361 4.42 12.14 5.48
CA LYS A 361 4.81 10.78 5.86
C LYS A 361 6.02 10.38 5.01
N ILE A 362 7.05 9.85 5.65
CA ILE A 362 8.15 9.15 4.99
C ILE A 362 7.94 7.64 5.14
N ASP A 363 8.55 6.87 4.25
CA ASP A 363 8.79 5.45 4.49
C ASP A 363 10.20 5.24 5.06
N LEU A 364 10.36 4.30 5.99
CA LEU A 364 11.62 4.10 6.68
C LEU A 364 12.61 3.25 5.89
N ASP A 365 12.14 2.53 4.87
CA ASP A 365 12.96 1.85 3.89
C ASP A 365 13.41 2.77 2.73
N GLN A 366 12.96 4.03 2.73
CA GLN A 366 13.26 5.04 1.72
C GLN A 366 14.10 6.20 2.28
N VAL A 367 14.84 6.85 1.39
CA VAL A 367 15.66 8.02 1.73
C VAL A 367 15.59 9.06 0.61
N PHE A 368 15.80 10.34 0.94
CA PHE A 368 15.89 11.40 -0.06
C PHE A 368 17.26 11.42 -0.75
N PRO A 369 17.35 11.18 -2.07
CA PRO A 369 18.60 11.26 -2.81
C PRO A 369 18.91 12.72 -3.14
N GLN A 370 19.31 13.49 -2.13
CA GLN A 370 19.40 14.96 -2.20
C GLN A 370 20.32 15.47 -3.33
N LYS A 371 21.43 14.77 -3.61
CA LYS A 371 22.39 15.19 -4.64
C LYS A 371 21.79 15.03 -6.03
N GLU A 372 21.14 13.90 -6.26
CA GLU A 372 20.48 13.55 -7.51
C GLU A 372 19.26 14.45 -7.73
N LEU A 373 18.45 14.70 -6.68
CA LEU A 373 17.35 15.68 -6.68
C LEU A 373 17.82 17.05 -7.20
N VAL A 374 18.87 17.61 -6.58
CA VAL A 374 19.41 18.90 -7.01
C VAL A 374 19.99 18.83 -8.43
N ALA A 375 20.69 17.76 -8.78
CA ALA A 375 21.34 17.63 -10.09
C ALA A 375 20.33 17.55 -11.25
N GLU A 376 19.21 16.84 -11.08
CA GLU A 376 18.26 16.57 -12.15
C GLU A 376 17.01 17.46 -12.13
N SER A 377 16.61 17.97 -10.98
CA SER A 377 15.44 18.85 -10.85
C SER A 377 15.77 20.30 -10.50
N GLY A 378 17.02 20.58 -10.09
CA GLY A 378 17.45 21.88 -9.59
C GLY A 378 17.07 22.16 -8.12
N ALA A 379 16.19 21.35 -7.53
CA ALA A 379 15.67 21.52 -6.19
C ALA A 379 15.99 20.33 -5.28
N SER A 380 16.26 20.61 -4.00
CA SER A 380 16.35 19.60 -2.95
C SER A 380 14.96 19.10 -2.53
N ALA A 381 14.92 18.05 -1.70
CA ALA A 381 13.65 17.50 -1.22
C ALA A 381 12.80 18.56 -0.51
N PHE A 382 13.40 19.41 0.33
CA PHE A 382 12.63 20.42 1.06
C PHE A 382 12.20 21.57 0.16
N GLU A 383 13.00 21.94 -0.84
CA GLU A 383 12.61 22.94 -1.84
C GLU A 383 11.40 22.47 -2.68
N HIS A 384 11.30 21.16 -3.00
CA HIS A 384 10.10 20.60 -3.64
C HIS A 384 8.85 20.73 -2.76
N LEU A 385 8.98 20.59 -1.45
CA LEU A 385 7.87 20.78 -0.50
C LEU A 385 7.44 22.25 -0.35
N MET A 386 8.22 23.20 -0.87
CA MET A 386 7.89 24.63 -0.88
C MET A 386 7.10 25.06 -2.13
N THR A 387 6.78 24.12 -3.03
CA THR A 387 6.03 24.44 -4.25
C THR A 387 4.67 25.08 -3.93
N PRO A 388 4.31 26.20 -4.60
CA PRO A 388 3.00 26.83 -4.41
C PRO A 388 1.86 26.03 -5.05
N LEU A 389 2.17 24.95 -5.78
CA LEU A 389 1.18 23.99 -6.25
C LEU A 389 0.60 23.15 -5.11
N TRP A 390 1.34 22.95 -4.02
CA TRP A 390 0.81 22.20 -2.89
C TRP A 390 -0.19 23.07 -2.11
N GLY A 391 -1.47 22.72 -2.21
CA GLY A 391 -2.61 23.52 -1.75
C GLY A 391 -3.19 24.48 -2.79
N ALA A 392 -2.81 24.35 -4.07
CA ALA A 392 -3.38 25.14 -5.16
C ALA A 392 -4.78 24.63 -5.57
N GLU A 393 -5.46 25.42 -6.39
CA GLU A 393 -6.75 25.10 -7.02
C GLU A 393 -6.58 25.00 -8.53
N GLY A 394 -7.38 24.15 -9.17
CA GLY A 394 -7.35 23.94 -10.61
C GLY A 394 -8.61 23.27 -11.13
N VAL A 395 -8.61 22.97 -12.42
CA VAL A 395 -9.69 22.26 -13.12
C VAL A 395 -9.12 21.01 -13.78
N ASP A 396 -9.76 19.87 -13.57
CA ASP A 396 -9.35 18.59 -14.18
C ASP A 396 -9.78 18.46 -15.66
N SER A 397 -9.37 17.37 -16.32
CA SER A 397 -9.70 17.13 -17.73
C SER A 397 -11.20 16.93 -18.00
N ASP A 398 -11.98 16.61 -16.97
CA ASP A 398 -13.43 16.42 -17.04
C ASP A 398 -14.19 17.72 -16.72
N GLY A 399 -13.49 18.80 -16.36
CA GLY A 399 -14.04 20.12 -16.07
C GLY A 399 -14.45 20.31 -14.60
N ASN A 400 -14.01 19.45 -13.69
CA ASN A 400 -14.30 19.57 -12.27
C ASN A 400 -13.27 20.43 -11.55
N ASP A 401 -13.72 21.24 -10.59
CA ASP A 401 -12.83 21.97 -9.68
C ASP A 401 -12.12 21.00 -8.74
N VAL A 402 -10.80 21.13 -8.64
CA VAL A 402 -9.95 20.29 -7.79
C VAL A 402 -9.03 21.14 -6.90
N GLU A 403 -8.70 20.61 -5.73
CA GLU A 403 -7.69 21.17 -4.82
C GLU A 403 -6.50 20.22 -4.74
N LEU A 404 -5.30 20.73 -4.99
CA LEU A 404 -4.03 20.01 -4.90
C LEU A 404 -3.54 19.93 -3.44
N GLY A 405 -4.40 19.50 -2.53
CA GLY A 405 -4.16 19.49 -1.08
C GLY A 405 -3.09 18.47 -0.64
N MET A 406 -2.79 17.48 -1.47
CA MET A 406 -1.80 16.44 -1.23
C MET A 406 -0.60 16.55 -2.17
N ILE A 407 0.55 16.10 -1.69
CA ILE A 407 1.79 15.96 -2.46
C ILE A 407 2.34 14.55 -2.26
N ALA A 408 2.88 13.93 -3.30
CA ALA A 408 3.40 12.57 -3.24
C ALA A 408 4.84 12.52 -3.78
N GLY A 409 5.68 11.73 -3.12
CA GLY A 409 6.99 11.36 -3.64
C GLY A 409 6.88 10.43 -4.84
N ALA A 410 7.93 10.41 -5.67
CA ALA A 410 8.14 9.37 -6.66
C ALA A 410 9.33 8.51 -6.24
N LEU A 411 9.27 7.21 -6.51
CA LEU A 411 10.33 6.27 -6.16
C LEU A 411 11.20 5.94 -7.36
N VAL A 412 12.47 5.72 -7.07
CA VAL A 412 13.44 5.10 -7.94
C VAL A 412 14.20 4.08 -7.12
N ASN A 413 14.34 2.86 -7.65
CA ASN A 413 15.08 1.82 -6.96
C ASN A 413 16.55 2.23 -6.75
N GLN A 414 17.13 1.86 -5.61
CA GLN A 414 18.55 2.14 -5.33
C GLN A 414 19.50 1.58 -6.42
N LYS A 415 19.11 0.49 -7.09
CA LYS A 415 19.86 -0.09 -8.22
C LYS A 415 19.69 0.67 -9.54
N GLY A 416 18.76 1.62 -9.60
CA GLY A 416 18.45 2.42 -10.79
C GLY A 416 18.73 3.90 -10.64
N ILE A 417 19.04 4.39 -9.43
CA ILE A 417 19.36 5.81 -9.18
C ILE A 417 20.59 6.28 -9.97
N ASP A 418 21.51 5.39 -10.31
CA ASP A 418 22.67 5.67 -11.17
C ASP A 418 22.29 6.02 -12.61
N LYS A 419 21.11 5.58 -13.07
CA LYS A 419 20.51 5.94 -14.36
C LYS A 419 19.71 7.25 -14.29
N GLY A 420 19.41 7.72 -13.08
CA GLY A 420 18.74 8.98 -12.79
C GLY A 420 17.37 8.83 -12.13
N LEU A 421 16.83 9.95 -11.63
CA LEU A 421 15.57 10.02 -10.88
C LEU A 421 14.36 9.54 -11.68
N PHE A 422 14.40 9.73 -12.99
CA PHE A 422 13.31 9.38 -13.91
C PHE A 422 13.49 7.97 -14.48
N THR A 423 13.98 7.04 -13.66
CA THR A 423 14.05 5.62 -13.97
C THR A 423 12.88 4.92 -13.29
N PRO A 424 11.94 4.29 -14.03
CA PRO A 424 10.77 3.68 -13.45
C PRO A 424 11.17 2.51 -12.53
N ASP A 425 10.61 2.50 -11.32
CA ASP A 425 10.77 1.41 -10.36
C ASP A 425 10.03 0.14 -10.80
N VAL A 426 8.85 0.33 -11.40
CA VAL A 426 8.06 -0.71 -12.08
C VAL A 426 8.08 -0.47 -13.59
N CYS A 427 8.87 -1.28 -14.29
CA CYS A 427 8.87 -1.32 -15.75
C CYS A 427 7.77 -2.26 -16.25
N PHE A 428 7.25 -2.04 -17.47
CA PHE A 428 6.36 -3.05 -18.03
C PHE A 428 7.11 -4.36 -18.21
N PRO A 429 6.41 -5.49 -18.06
CA PRO A 429 7.00 -6.82 -18.17
C PRO A 429 7.65 -7.05 -19.54
N GLU A 430 8.86 -7.62 -19.50
CA GLU A 430 9.55 -8.20 -20.66
C GLU A 430 9.57 -9.72 -20.48
N GLY A 431 9.09 -10.49 -21.46
CA GLY A 431 9.11 -11.96 -21.42
C GLY A 431 7.72 -12.62 -21.41
N GLY A 432 7.68 -13.89 -21.00
CA GLY A 432 6.46 -14.69 -20.94
C GLY A 432 5.54 -14.28 -19.77
N THR A 433 4.27 -14.68 -19.86
CA THR A 433 3.25 -14.44 -18.83
C THR A 433 3.18 -15.64 -17.88
N GLU A 434 3.14 -15.39 -16.57
CA GLU A 434 2.88 -16.41 -15.55
C GLU A 434 1.37 -16.70 -15.40
N ALA A 435 1.04 -17.77 -14.68
CA ALA A 435 -0.30 -18.34 -14.68
C ALA A 435 -1.41 -17.37 -14.24
N ASP A 436 -1.18 -16.65 -13.15
CA ASP A 436 -2.08 -15.63 -12.62
C ASP A 436 -2.14 -14.39 -13.53
N GLU A 437 -1.01 -14.04 -14.13
CA GLU A 437 -0.88 -12.91 -15.06
C GLU A 437 -1.70 -13.12 -16.34
N ILE A 438 -2.07 -14.36 -16.70
CA ILE A 438 -2.98 -14.64 -17.82
C ILE A 438 -4.36 -14.03 -17.57
N ILE A 439 -4.87 -14.15 -16.34
CA ILE A 439 -6.19 -13.65 -15.96
C ILE A 439 -6.10 -12.16 -15.61
N PHE A 440 -5.12 -11.78 -14.79
CA PHE A 440 -4.92 -10.40 -14.38
C PHE A 440 -3.43 -10.10 -14.20
N PHE A 441 -2.86 -9.30 -15.11
CA PHE A 441 -1.44 -8.94 -15.05
C PHE A 441 -1.26 -7.61 -14.31
N SER A 442 -1.24 -7.66 -12.98
CA SER A 442 -1.16 -6.47 -12.11
C SER A 442 0.01 -5.53 -12.41
N LYS A 443 1.12 -6.06 -12.93
CA LYS A 443 2.30 -5.28 -13.30
C LYS A 443 2.08 -4.34 -14.49
N LEU A 444 1.18 -4.68 -15.44
CA LEU A 444 0.88 -3.82 -16.60
C LEU A 444 0.30 -2.45 -16.20
N PRO A 445 -0.81 -2.36 -15.43
CA PRO A 445 -1.36 -1.08 -15.04
C PRO A 445 -0.45 -0.33 -14.05
N GLN A 446 0.29 -1.05 -13.19
CA GLN A 446 1.30 -0.43 -12.32
C GLN A 446 2.38 0.26 -13.15
N ALA A 447 2.95 -0.42 -14.13
CA ALA A 447 3.98 0.14 -14.99
C ALA A 447 3.47 1.31 -15.85
N LEU A 448 2.24 1.21 -16.37
CA LEU A 448 1.59 2.32 -17.06
C LEU A 448 1.50 3.55 -16.14
N SER A 449 1.00 3.36 -14.92
CA SER A 449 0.86 4.46 -13.97
C SER A 449 2.22 5.01 -13.53
N THR A 450 3.23 4.18 -13.28
CA THR A 450 4.60 4.62 -12.98
C THR A 450 5.15 5.50 -14.12
N GLU A 451 5.11 5.03 -15.37
CA GLU A 451 5.64 5.78 -16.50
C GLU A 451 4.81 7.03 -16.84
N ALA A 452 3.49 6.97 -16.72
CA ALA A 452 2.61 8.10 -17.02
C ALA A 452 2.58 9.14 -15.92
N GLU A 453 2.54 8.75 -14.65
CA GLU A 453 2.34 9.67 -13.51
C GLU A 453 3.66 10.04 -12.83
N MET A 454 4.47 9.05 -12.45
CA MET A 454 5.69 9.28 -11.66
C MET A 454 6.83 9.83 -12.51
N MET A 455 6.97 9.36 -13.75
CA MET A 455 8.05 9.76 -14.66
C MET A 455 7.75 11.03 -15.45
N THR A 456 6.59 11.67 -15.24
CA THR A 456 6.25 12.94 -15.92
C THR A 456 7.24 14.03 -15.55
N ARG A 457 7.77 14.71 -16.58
CA ARG A 457 8.72 15.80 -16.46
C ARG A 457 8.05 17.12 -16.76
N TYR A 458 8.20 18.08 -15.85
CA TYR A 458 7.68 19.44 -16.01
C TYR A 458 8.69 20.33 -16.74
N THR A 459 8.97 19.98 -18.01
CA THR A 459 10.03 20.64 -18.81
C THR A 459 9.53 21.16 -20.16
N GLY A 460 8.25 20.95 -20.49
CA GLY A 460 7.65 21.35 -21.77
C GLY A 460 6.42 22.22 -21.58
N ASP A 461 5.89 22.75 -22.69
CA ASP A 461 4.78 23.70 -22.67
C ASP A 461 3.45 23.08 -22.22
N GLU A 462 3.29 21.75 -22.35
CA GLU A 462 2.04 21.05 -22.02
C GLU A 462 1.88 20.76 -20.52
N TYR A 463 3.00 20.58 -19.81
CA TYR A 463 3.09 20.37 -18.38
C TYR A 463 4.30 21.13 -17.86
N ASP A 464 4.06 22.33 -17.33
CA ASP A 464 5.13 23.25 -16.94
C ASP A 464 5.37 23.31 -15.42
N GLY A 465 4.50 22.66 -14.63
CA GLY A 465 4.55 22.69 -13.18
C GLY A 465 4.27 24.08 -12.61
N LYS A 466 3.56 24.93 -13.35
CA LYS A 466 3.18 26.29 -12.93
C LYS A 466 1.74 26.62 -13.32
N GLU A 467 1.43 26.62 -14.61
CA GLU A 467 0.09 26.83 -15.16
C GLU A 467 -0.66 25.51 -15.35
N SER A 468 0.09 24.40 -15.44
CA SER A 468 -0.50 23.06 -15.56
C SER A 468 0.36 22.01 -14.85
N CYS A 469 -0.31 20.99 -14.33
CA CYS A 469 0.35 19.80 -13.82
C CYS A 469 -0.45 18.54 -14.12
N ILE A 470 0.00 17.38 -13.64
CA ILE A 470 -0.83 16.18 -13.60
C ILE A 470 -1.20 15.84 -12.15
N HIS A 471 -2.45 15.47 -11.90
CA HIS A 471 -2.82 14.82 -10.64
C HIS A 471 -2.33 13.37 -10.63
N ARG A 472 -2.02 12.85 -9.45
CA ARG A 472 -1.58 11.46 -9.26
C ARG A 472 -2.58 10.74 -8.38
N ILE A 473 -2.98 9.55 -8.81
CA ILE A 473 -3.77 8.64 -7.96
C ILE A 473 -2.83 7.58 -7.37
N HIS A 474 -1.80 7.19 -8.13
CA HIS A 474 -0.81 6.25 -7.65
C HIS A 474 0.18 6.96 -6.72
N VAL A 475 0.15 6.55 -5.46
CA VAL A 475 1.19 6.85 -4.48
C VAL A 475 1.96 5.56 -4.22
N THR A 476 3.28 5.59 -4.43
CA THR A 476 4.17 4.45 -4.20
C THR A 476 4.87 4.60 -2.87
N GLY A 477 4.80 3.56 -2.04
CA GLY A 477 5.60 3.43 -0.81
C GLY A 477 5.30 4.48 0.25
N GLY A 478 4.04 4.89 0.41
CA GLY A 478 3.59 5.66 1.57
C GLY A 478 4.18 7.06 1.78
N THR A 479 5.05 7.54 0.89
CA THR A 479 5.73 8.83 1.01
C THR A 479 4.87 9.95 0.43
N ASN A 480 4.08 10.59 1.28
CA ASN A 480 3.15 11.64 0.87
C ASN A 480 2.82 12.64 1.99
N GLY A 481 2.40 13.84 1.59
CA GLY A 481 1.95 14.89 2.50
C GLY A 481 0.56 15.43 2.18
N ILE A 482 -0.03 16.07 3.18
CA ILE A 482 -1.30 16.80 3.08
C ILE A 482 -1.19 18.12 3.84
N THR A 483 -1.75 19.20 3.31
CA THR A 483 -1.85 20.46 4.06
C THR A 483 -2.90 20.32 5.18
N ILE A 484 -2.69 21.00 6.31
CA ILE A 484 -3.65 20.96 7.42
C ILE A 484 -5.02 21.53 7.01
N ASN A 485 -5.03 22.50 6.08
CA ASN A 485 -6.26 23.06 5.54
C ASN A 485 -7.04 22.01 4.74
N ALA A 486 -6.38 21.31 3.80
CA ALA A 486 -7.00 20.24 3.02
C ALA A 486 -7.50 19.10 3.93
N LEU A 487 -6.68 18.70 4.92
CA LEU A 487 -7.04 17.69 5.91
C LEU A 487 -8.34 18.05 6.66
N ARG A 488 -8.50 19.31 7.08
CA ARG A 488 -9.70 19.77 7.80
C ARG A 488 -10.91 19.96 6.89
N LYS A 489 -10.70 20.41 5.66
CA LYS A 489 -11.75 20.68 4.67
C LYS A 489 -12.38 19.38 4.17
N HIS A 490 -11.55 18.45 3.71
CA HIS A 490 -12.00 17.22 3.06
C HIS A 490 -12.23 16.08 4.05
N ARG A 491 -11.54 16.11 5.20
CA ARG A 491 -11.61 15.06 6.24
C ARG A 491 -11.43 13.63 5.69
N PRO A 492 -10.42 13.38 4.84
CA PRO A 492 -10.18 12.05 4.32
C PRO A 492 -9.88 11.05 5.44
N PHE A 493 -10.24 9.80 5.19
CA PHE A 493 -10.02 8.68 6.11
C PHE A 493 -9.67 7.42 5.33
N THR A 494 -8.97 6.50 5.98
CA THR A 494 -8.74 5.16 5.42
C THR A 494 -9.62 4.17 6.20
N PRO A 495 -10.50 3.39 5.53
CA PRO A 495 -11.27 2.37 6.21
C PRO A 495 -10.37 1.38 6.97
N THR A 496 -10.81 0.98 8.17
CA THR A 496 -9.99 0.22 9.12
C THR A 496 -9.77 -1.24 8.74
N PHE A 497 -10.38 -1.73 7.66
CA PHE A 497 -10.13 -3.07 7.11
C PHE A 497 -9.05 -3.05 6.02
N ILE A 498 -8.55 -1.88 5.64
CA ILE A 498 -7.51 -1.75 4.61
C ILE A 498 -6.16 -2.14 5.22
N GLY A 499 -5.65 -3.31 4.82
CA GLY A 499 -4.36 -3.83 5.26
C GLY A 499 -3.17 -3.43 4.37
N ARG A 500 -3.39 -2.79 3.21
CA ARG A 500 -2.35 -2.26 2.30
C ARG A 500 -2.91 -1.16 1.40
N ALA A 501 -2.04 -0.32 0.84
CA ALA A 501 -2.41 0.79 -0.05
C ALA A 501 -3.34 1.81 0.63
N GLU A 502 -3.04 2.07 1.90
CA GLU A 502 -3.80 2.93 2.80
C GLU A 502 -3.86 4.39 2.32
N ASP A 503 -2.84 4.85 1.61
CA ASP A 503 -2.72 6.17 1.00
C ASP A 503 -3.63 6.34 -0.22
N GLN A 504 -3.75 5.32 -1.06
CA GLN A 504 -4.70 5.29 -2.17
C GLN A 504 -6.14 5.27 -1.65
N ALA A 505 -6.43 4.40 -0.68
CA ALA A 505 -7.74 4.36 -0.04
C ALA A 505 -8.09 5.69 0.65
N TYR A 506 -7.10 6.39 1.22
CA TYR A 506 -7.27 7.71 1.80
C TYR A 506 -7.71 8.74 0.77
N ILE A 507 -7.04 8.78 -0.39
CA ILE A 507 -7.39 9.68 -1.49
C ILE A 507 -8.79 9.36 -2.02
N LEU A 508 -9.10 8.09 -2.24
CA LEU A 508 -10.41 7.63 -2.74
C LEU A 508 -11.58 7.95 -1.79
N SER A 509 -11.31 8.26 -0.52
CA SER A 509 -12.39 8.65 0.41
C SER A 509 -12.97 10.05 0.14
N VAL A 510 -12.33 10.85 -0.71
CA VAL A 510 -12.70 12.24 -0.99
C VAL A 510 -12.72 12.60 -2.49
N LEU A 511 -12.46 11.63 -3.36
CA LEU A 511 -12.72 11.71 -4.81
C LEU A 511 -14.16 11.26 -5.09
#